data_AF-A0A9E3SQC4-F1
#
_entry.id   AF-A0A9E3SQC4-F1
#
_cell.length_a   1.000
_cell.length_b   1.000
_cell.length_c   1.000
_cell.angle_alpha   90.00
_cell.angle_beta   90.00
_cell.angle_gamma   90.00
#
_symmetry.space_group_name_H-M   'P 1'
#
loop_
_entity.id
_entity.type
_entity.pdbx_description
1 polymer ?
#
loop_
_entity_poly.entity_id
_entity_poly.type
_entity_poly.pdbx_seq_one_letter_code
_entity_poly.pdbx_strand_id
1 'polypeptide(L)'
;MAIVYPVSFADRTEILVEHRTGIERFTAPVGAKAMAREVQRLRAAVERPFDERYLAPARRLHGWLLAPIAAHLDRLSIGTLVWVPDGALRGLPFAALHDGERHLVERYSLGVTPVAGLVDARPA
;
A
#
# COMPACT_ATOMS: atom_id res chain seq x y z
N MET A 1 -3.26 8.41 12.02
CA MET A 1 -3.61 8.18 10.60
C MET A 1 -2.49 8.72 9.74
N ALA A 2 -2.17 8.01 8.66
CA ALA A 2 -1.33 8.50 7.58
C ALA A 2 -2.02 8.29 6.24
N ILE A 3 -1.80 9.21 5.31
CA ILE A 3 -2.21 9.09 3.91
C ILE A 3 -0.97 8.67 3.11
N VAL A 4 -1.11 7.64 2.29
CA VAL A 4 0.01 7.03 1.55
C VAL A 4 -0.22 7.19 0.05
N TYR A 5 0.70 7.88 -0.61
CA TYR A 5 0.69 8.15 -2.05
C TYR A 5 1.81 7.36 -2.75
N PRO A 6 1.53 6.13 -3.21
CA PRO A 6 2.48 5.40 -4.02
C PRO A 6 2.44 5.87 -5.47
N VAL A 7 3.53 6.48 -5.94
CA VAL A 7 3.69 7.02 -7.29
C VAL A 7 4.76 6.21 -8.02
N SER A 8 4.37 5.50 -9.08
CA SER A 8 5.27 4.63 -9.83
C SER A 8 5.85 5.32 -11.05
N PHE A 9 7.18 5.47 -11.08
CA PHE A 9 7.97 5.95 -12.22
C PHE A 9 8.50 4.78 -13.05
N ALA A 10 9.24 5.07 -14.13
CA ALA A 10 9.74 4.04 -15.04
C ALA A 10 10.68 3.02 -14.35
N ASP A 11 11.53 3.50 -13.44
CA ASP A 11 12.63 2.76 -12.80
C ASP A 11 12.41 2.51 -11.30
N ARG A 12 11.56 3.32 -10.65
CA ARG A 12 11.30 3.25 -9.19
C ARG A 12 9.88 3.63 -8.83
N THR A 13 9.50 3.39 -7.57
CA THR A 13 8.26 3.87 -6.97
C THR A 13 8.62 4.76 -5.79
N GLU A 14 8.12 5.99 -5.78
CA GLU A 14 8.18 6.85 -4.60
C GLU A 14 6.90 6.63 -3.77
N ILE A 15 7.04 6.67 -2.45
CA ILE A 15 5.95 6.52 -1.49
C ILE A 15 5.99 7.77 -0.61
N LEU A 16 5.02 8.64 -0.78
CA LEU A 16 4.87 9.80 0.10
C LEU A 16 3.93 9.41 1.23
N VAL A 17 4.39 9.58 2.47
CA VAL A 17 3.59 9.34 3.67
C VAL A 17 3.29 10.69 4.29
N GLU A 18 2.04 11.10 4.20
CA GLU A 18 1.53 12.32 4.81
C GLU A 18 0.87 12.00 6.16
N HIS A 19 1.21 12.76 7.18
CA HIS A 19 0.67 12.65 8.52
C HIS A 19 0.64 14.04 9.18
N ARG A 20 0.12 14.12 10.41
CA ARG A 20 -0.13 15.40 11.12
C ARG A 20 1.08 16.33 11.26
N THR A 21 2.30 15.79 11.19
CA THR A 21 3.53 16.55 11.41
C THR A 21 4.30 16.84 10.12
N GLY A 22 3.82 16.37 8.97
CA GLY A 22 4.45 16.63 7.68
C GLY A 22 4.32 15.48 6.70
N ILE A 23 5.17 15.53 5.67
CA ILE A 23 5.25 14.52 4.62
C ILE A 23 6.68 13.97 4.60
N GLU A 24 6.83 12.65 4.66
CA GLU A 24 8.10 11.96 4.49
C GLU A 24 8.07 11.12 3.21
N ARG A 25 9.19 11.10 2.48
CA ARG A 25 9.32 10.40 1.20
C ARG A 25 10.20 9.16 1.36
N PHE A 26 9.71 8.05 0.83
CA PHE A 26 10.39 6.76 0.78
C PHE A 26 10.46 6.28 -0.66
N THR A 27 11.40 5.38 -0.93
CA THR A 27 11.62 4.88 -2.30
C THR A 27 11.68 3.36 -2.29
N ALA A 28 10.98 2.75 -3.23
CA ALA A 28 11.09 1.33 -3.55
C ALA A 28 11.78 1.18 -4.93
N PRO A 29 12.83 0.34 -5.05
CA PRO A 29 13.60 0.19 -6.28
C PRO A 29 12.88 -0.72 -7.30
N VAL A 30 11.64 -0.37 -7.63
CA VAL A 30 10.79 -1.11 -8.56
C VAL A 30 10.05 -0.14 -9.47
N GLY A 31 10.19 -0.33 -10.78
CA GLY A 31 9.50 0.51 -11.78
C GLY A 31 8.03 0.13 -12.00
N ALA A 32 7.28 1.05 -12.60
CA ALA A 32 5.85 0.95 -12.88
C ALA A 32 5.45 -0.32 -13.64
N LYS A 33 6.26 -0.76 -14.61
CA LYS A 33 5.98 -2.00 -15.37
C LYS A 33 6.05 -3.24 -14.47
N ALA A 34 7.02 -3.29 -13.56
CA ALA A 34 7.15 -4.41 -12.62
C ALA A 34 6.06 -4.37 -11.55
N MET A 35 5.79 -3.19 -10.99
CA MET A 35 4.69 -2.96 -10.05
C MET A 35 3.35 -3.41 -10.66
N ALA A 36 3.01 -2.94 -11.85
CA ALA A 36 1.75 -3.26 -12.52
C ALA A 36 1.58 -4.76 -12.77
N ARG A 37 2.65 -5.46 -13.17
CA ARG A 37 2.61 -6.92 -13.36
C ARG A 37 2.28 -7.64 -12.05
N GLU A 38 2.89 -7.23 -10.94
CA GLU A 38 2.65 -7.91 -9.67
C GLU A 38 1.26 -7.61 -9.11
N VAL A 39 0.75 -6.38 -9.30
CA VAL A 39 -0.63 -6.05 -8.97
C VAL A 39 -1.60 -6.94 -9.75
N GLN A 40 -1.41 -7.11 -11.07
CA GLN A 40 -2.27 -7.96 -11.88
C GLN A 40 -2.20 -9.44 -11.45
N ARG A 41 -1.01 -9.94 -11.09
CA ARG A 41 -0.87 -11.30 -10.55
C ARG A 41 -1.65 -11.47 -9.25
N LEU A 42 -1.56 -10.50 -8.34
CA LEU A 42 -2.31 -10.55 -7.10
C LEU A 42 -3.82 -10.55 -7.37
N ARG A 43 -4.30 -9.62 -8.20
CA ARG A 43 -5.73 -9.53 -8.57
C ARG A 43 -6.27 -10.84 -9.13
N ALA A 44 -5.57 -11.43 -10.09
CA ALA A 44 -5.98 -12.70 -10.69
C ALA A 44 -5.91 -13.89 -9.71
N ALA A 45 -5.00 -13.85 -8.73
CA ALA A 45 -4.85 -14.92 -7.75
C ALA A 45 -5.92 -14.86 -6.65
N VAL A 46 -6.31 -13.67 -6.19
CA VAL A 46 -7.34 -13.53 -5.15
C VAL A 46 -8.75 -13.88 -5.65
N GLU A 47 -8.97 -13.89 -6.96
CA GLU A 47 -10.23 -14.35 -7.58
C GLU A 47 -10.44 -15.87 -7.46
N ARG A 48 -9.43 -16.62 -6.99
CA ARG A 48 -9.50 -18.07 -6.80
C ARG A 48 -9.55 -18.42 -5.30
N PRO A 49 -10.74 -18.78 -4.76
CA PRO A 49 -10.86 -19.18 -3.37
C PRO A 49 -9.96 -20.38 -3.04
N PHE A 50 -9.41 -20.41 -1.82
CA PHE A 50 -8.59 -21.51 -1.27
C PHE A 50 -7.23 -21.75 -1.95
N ASP A 51 -6.74 -20.78 -2.72
CA ASP A 51 -5.50 -20.88 -3.46
C ASP A 51 -4.42 -19.95 -2.89
N GLU A 52 -3.44 -20.50 -2.19
CA GLU A 52 -2.34 -19.73 -1.59
C GLU A 52 -1.39 -19.07 -2.60
N ARG A 53 -1.57 -19.27 -3.92
CA ARG A 53 -0.79 -18.59 -4.96
C ARG A 53 -0.86 -17.07 -4.87
N TYR A 54 -1.88 -16.48 -4.22
CA TYR A 54 -1.93 -15.04 -3.99
C TYR A 54 -0.88 -14.55 -2.98
N LEU A 55 -0.38 -15.41 -2.09
CA LEU A 55 0.57 -15.02 -1.03
C LEU A 55 1.90 -14.52 -1.62
N ALA A 56 2.38 -15.13 -2.70
CA ALA A 56 3.64 -14.73 -3.32
C ALA A 56 3.60 -13.27 -3.85
N PRO A 57 2.63 -12.86 -4.70
CA PRO A 57 2.52 -11.47 -5.12
C PRO A 57 2.10 -10.53 -3.97
N ALA A 58 1.28 -10.99 -3.01
CA ALA A 58 0.94 -10.20 -1.83
C ALA A 58 2.16 -9.82 -0.99
N ARG A 59 3.07 -10.77 -0.73
CA ARG A 59 4.31 -10.56 0.01
C ARG A 59 5.28 -9.65 -0.73
N ARG A 60 5.39 -9.81 -2.06
CA ARG A 60 6.26 -8.95 -2.87
C ARG A 60 5.77 -7.50 -2.87
N LEU A 61 4.47 -7.29 -3.06
CA LEU A 61 3.86 -5.96 -3.02
C LEU A 61 3.94 -5.34 -1.63
N HIS A 62 3.75 -6.13 -0.57
CA HIS A 62 3.99 -5.67 0.81
C HIS A 62 5.45 -5.22 1.01
N GLY A 63 6.41 -6.03 0.56
CA GLY A 63 7.83 -5.70 0.62
C GLY A 63 8.20 -4.40 -0.11
N TRP A 64 7.52 -4.10 -1.22
CA TRP A 64 7.76 -2.85 -1.95
C TRP A 64 7.05 -1.64 -1.34
N LEU A 65 5.82 -1.79 -0.86
CA LEU A 65 4.96 -0.66 -0.48
C LEU A 65 4.95 -0.37 1.02
N LEU A 66 5.07 -1.39 1.87
CA LEU A 66 4.98 -1.25 3.33
C LEU A 66 6.34 -1.32 4.01
N ALA A 67 7.22 -2.24 3.60
CA ALA A 67 8.50 -2.41 4.30
C ALA A 67 9.33 -1.12 4.38
N PRO A 68 9.41 -0.26 3.34
CA PRO A 68 10.16 0.99 3.43
C PRO A 68 9.61 1.98 4.45
N ILE A 69 8.30 1.92 4.73
CA ILE A 69 7.60 2.90 5.60
C ILE A 69 7.29 2.35 7.00
N ALA A 70 7.43 1.04 7.23
CA ALA A 70 6.99 0.37 8.46
C ALA A 70 7.58 1.00 9.74
N ALA A 71 8.91 1.21 9.79
CA ALA A 71 9.56 1.80 10.96
C ALA A 71 9.11 3.24 11.25
N HIS A 72 8.77 4.01 10.20
CA HIS A 72 8.21 5.34 10.35
C HIS A 72 6.78 5.30 10.89
N LEU A 73 5.94 4.41 10.35
CA LEU A 73 4.57 4.21 10.82
C LEU A 73 4.54 3.77 12.29
N ASP A 74 5.43 2.86 12.70
CA ASP A 74 5.52 2.36 14.07
C ASP A 74 5.99 3.45 15.04
N ARG A 75 7.02 4.21 14.67
CA ARG A 75 7.51 5.35 15.47
C ARG A 75 6.43 6.39 15.74
N LEU A 76 5.54 6.61 14.78
CA LEU A 76 4.42 7.54 14.91
C LEU A 76 3.13 6.89 15.43
N SER A 77 3.17 5.60 15.79
CA SER A 77 2.03 4.81 16.27
C SER A 77 0.80 4.94 15.35
N ILE A 78 1.02 4.84 14.04
CA ILE A 78 -0.04 4.95 13.04
C ILE A 78 -0.87 3.67 13.01
N GLY A 79 -2.13 3.74 13.42
CA GLY A 79 -3.09 2.61 13.32
C GLY A 79 -4.01 2.62 12.09
N THR A 80 -3.97 3.69 11.28
CA THR A 80 -4.87 3.87 10.13
C THR A 80 -4.09 4.34 8.91
N LEU A 81 -4.25 3.63 7.80
CA LEU A 81 -3.63 3.94 6.51
C LEU A 81 -4.70 4.22 5.47
N VAL A 82 -4.63 5.39 4.85
CA VAL A 82 -5.48 5.75 3.70
C VAL A 82 -4.61 5.78 2.45
N TRP A 83 -4.90 4.90 1.51
CA TRP A 83 -4.15 4.79 0.26
C TRP A 83 -4.75 5.69 -0.81
N VAL A 84 -3.90 6.44 -1.48
CA VAL A 84 -4.24 7.25 -2.67
C VAL A 84 -3.46 6.70 -3.86
N PRO A 85 -3.92 5.57 -4.44
CA PRO A 85 -3.16 4.86 -5.46
C PRO A 85 -3.19 5.55 -6.81
N ASP A 86 -2.06 5.50 -7.52
CA ASP A 86 -1.97 5.90 -8.93
C ASP A 86 -1.76 4.70 -9.88
N GLY A 87 -2.16 4.88 -11.13
CA GLY A 87 -1.95 3.92 -12.21
C GLY A 87 -2.48 2.51 -11.87
N ALA A 88 -1.59 1.51 -12.01
CA ALA A 88 -1.95 0.12 -11.77
C ALA A 88 -2.34 -0.18 -10.31
N LEU A 89 -1.88 0.62 -9.34
CA LEU A 89 -2.18 0.41 -7.92
C LEU A 89 -3.64 0.68 -7.58
N ARG A 90 -4.42 1.35 -8.45
CA ARG A 90 -5.86 1.58 -8.23
C ARG A 90 -6.66 0.29 -8.10
N GLY A 91 -6.18 -0.80 -8.70
CA GLY A 91 -6.80 -2.12 -8.59
C GLY A 91 -6.20 -3.02 -7.51
N LEU A 92 -5.27 -2.53 -6.70
CA LEU A 92 -4.56 -3.35 -5.72
C LEU A 92 -5.48 -3.70 -4.53
N PRO A 93 -5.72 -5.00 -4.23
CA PRO A 93 -6.35 -5.39 -2.98
C PRO A 93 -5.40 -5.19 -1.79
N PHE A 94 -5.28 -3.95 -1.30
CA PHE A 94 -4.37 -3.58 -0.20
C PHE A 94 -4.58 -4.43 1.07
N ALA A 95 -5.83 -4.79 1.36
CA ALA A 95 -6.16 -5.66 2.49
C ALA A 95 -5.51 -7.04 2.39
N ALA A 96 -5.26 -7.54 1.18
CA ALA A 96 -4.64 -8.84 0.92
C ALA A 96 -3.11 -8.80 0.94
N LEU A 97 -2.47 -7.63 1.06
CA LEU A 97 -1.03 -7.55 1.26
C LEU A 97 -0.64 -8.30 2.53
N HIS A 98 0.49 -9.00 2.49
CA HIS A 98 0.86 -9.95 3.54
C HIS A 98 2.34 -9.78 3.89
N ASP A 99 2.68 -9.66 5.16
CA ASP A 99 4.07 -9.45 5.58
C ASP A 99 4.90 -10.74 5.68
N GLY A 100 4.21 -11.88 5.76
CA GLY A 100 4.80 -13.20 5.94
C GLY A 100 4.09 -13.97 7.04
N GLU A 101 3.48 -13.25 7.97
CA GLU A 101 2.75 -13.77 9.12
C GLU A 101 1.28 -13.35 9.08
N ARG A 102 0.98 -12.10 8.73
CA ARG A 102 -0.37 -11.51 8.78
C ARG A 102 -0.67 -10.65 7.56
N HIS A 103 -1.95 -10.50 7.28
CA HIS A 103 -2.46 -9.55 6.29
C HIS A 103 -2.42 -8.12 6.82
N LEU A 104 -2.29 -7.16 5.91
CA LEU A 104 -2.21 -5.75 6.25
C LEU A 104 -3.45 -5.25 7.00
N VAL A 105 -4.63 -5.75 6.64
CA VAL A 105 -5.91 -5.40 7.28
C VAL A 105 -5.98 -5.86 8.74
N GLU A 106 -5.18 -6.85 9.12
CA GLU A 106 -5.12 -7.32 10.51
C GLU A 106 -4.27 -6.42 11.41
N ARG A 107 -3.43 -5.56 10.81
CA ARG A 107 -2.52 -4.64 11.51
C ARG A 107 -3.02 -3.20 11.48
N TYR A 108 -3.67 -2.76 10.41
CA TYR A 108 -4.12 -1.38 10.24
C TYR A 108 -5.60 -1.31 9.85
N SER A 109 -6.28 -0.26 10.30
CA SER A 109 -7.51 0.18 9.65
C SER A 109 -7.18 0.75 8.27
N LEU A 110 -7.85 0.26 7.22
CA LEU A 110 -7.54 0.60 5.84
C LEU A 110 -8.64 1.45 5.20
N GLY A 111 -8.22 2.50 4.48
CA GLY A 111 -9.06 3.25 3.55
C GLY A 111 -8.38 3.35 2.18
N VAL A 112 -9.17 3.52 1.12
CA VAL A 112 -8.67 3.80 -0.23
C VAL A 112 -9.50 4.94 -0.81
N THR A 113 -8.86 5.99 -1.31
CA THR A 113 -9.55 7.12 -1.96
C THR A 113 -8.89 7.45 -3.30
N PRO A 114 -9.67 7.75 -4.35
CA PRO A 114 -9.12 8.19 -5.63
C PRO A 114 -8.57 9.63 -5.58
N VAL A 115 -8.91 10.41 -4.55
CA VAL A 115 -8.51 11.82 -4.41
C VAL A 115 -7.94 12.09 -3.02
N ALA A 116 -6.74 12.70 -3.00
CA ALA A 116 -6.01 13.10 -1.80
C ALA A 116 -6.81 13.99 -0.83
N GLY A 117 -7.61 14.91 -1.38
CA GLY A 117 -8.27 15.97 -0.62
C GLY A 117 -9.60 15.61 0.06
N LEU A 118 -10.03 14.34 0.08
CA LEU A 118 -11.31 13.94 0.70
C LEU A 118 -11.17 13.39 2.13
N VAL A 119 -9.95 13.25 2.66
CA VAL A 119 -9.73 12.69 4.01
C VAL A 119 -9.84 13.77 5.09
N ASP A 120 -10.92 14.55 5.09
CA ASP A 120 -11.33 15.35 6.25
C ASP A 120 -12.63 14.74 6.80
N ALA A 121 -12.48 13.69 7.61
CA ALA A 121 -13.55 13.18 8.45
C ALA A 121 -13.21 13.54 9.90
N ARG A 122 -13.31 14.82 10.23
CA ARG A 122 -13.51 15.26 11.61
C ARG A 122 -14.91 14.83 12.02
N PRO A 123 -15.09 13.94 13.02
CA PRO A 123 -16.37 13.88 13.72
C PRO A 123 -16.54 15.21 14.46
N ALA A 124 -17.70 15.83 14.28
CA ALA A 124 -18.14 16.93 15.12
C ALA A 124 -18.33 16.47 16.58
#